data_AF-K0R2J4-F1
#
_entry.id   AF-K0R2J4-F1
#
_cell.length_a   1.000
_cell.length_b   1.000
_cell.length_c   1.000
_cell.angle_alpha   90.00
_cell.angle_beta   90.00
_cell.angle_gamma   90.00
#
_symmetry.space_group_name_H-M   'P 1'
#
loop_
_entity.id
_entity.type
_entity.pdbx_description
1 polymer ?
#
loop_
_entity_poly.entity_id
_entity_poly.type
_entity_poly.pdbx_seq_one_letter_code
_entity_poly.pdbx_strand_id
1 'polypeptide(L)'
;MALVNYSPDETRALRLIMAYNRARGDDSTSGMFLAVLNDVAVDDFSRSRLRASVQALLEDEIEDVQQDDVLLSRFFGVLDGHRYAAVPSLDNSKAAETVKAHFMGLLIDIERRCRDEGDYVMEAAAFADIERTIRDEEKARRVGTEKKDRLAARLRLVAAHESQLAEYSNSWDLCLEEFEQQGKSIIDRLELTHRQQLEALENQERRRERKWSKELIQLRERQKMLAEQKLYAMAQETKDKADTLEADELARMNDGIDKSLQMKKQSLLKQQDNEANAMAKRIDCKRTEIGKRRTLDTDKLLLRNRNIIKAYDAESRSRFKKIEDSVDQAVQGMAGISR
;
A
#
# COMPACT_ATOMS: atom_id res chain seq x y z
N MET A 1 -12.00 -17.95 -4.23
CA MET A 1 -11.81 -16.52 -4.61
C MET A 1 -10.33 -16.07 -4.58
N ALA A 2 -9.33 -16.97 -4.62
CA ALA A 2 -7.94 -16.65 -4.26
C ALA A 2 -7.01 -16.15 -5.39
N LEU A 3 -7.53 -15.90 -6.60
CA LEU A 3 -6.70 -15.56 -7.77
C LEU A 3 -6.92 -14.14 -8.32
N VAL A 4 -7.58 -13.26 -7.56
CA VAL A 4 -8.01 -11.92 -8.03
C VAL A 4 -6.83 -10.96 -8.31
N ASN A 5 -5.64 -11.25 -7.78
CA ASN A 5 -4.46 -10.40 -7.91
C ASN A 5 -3.37 -10.99 -8.82
N TYR A 6 -3.70 -11.98 -9.64
CA TYR A 6 -2.80 -12.53 -10.67
C TYR A 6 -3.26 -12.09 -12.06
N SER A 7 -2.32 -11.90 -12.97
CA SER A 7 -2.64 -11.67 -14.38
C SER A 7 -3.55 -12.80 -14.88
N PRO A 8 -4.50 -12.52 -15.80
CA PRO A 8 -5.33 -13.55 -16.40
C PRO A 8 -4.51 -14.73 -16.96
N ASP A 9 -3.31 -14.45 -17.47
CA ASP A 9 -2.39 -15.44 -18.01
C ASP A 9 -1.73 -16.31 -16.93
N GLU A 10 -1.37 -15.73 -15.78
CA GLU A 10 -0.82 -16.44 -14.62
C GLU A 10 -1.87 -17.35 -13.99
N THR A 11 -3.10 -16.85 -13.89
CA THR A 11 -4.25 -17.60 -13.41
C THR A 11 -4.57 -18.77 -14.33
N ARG A 12 -4.44 -18.58 -15.65
CA ARG A 12 -4.64 -19.61 -16.67
C ARG A 12 -3.52 -20.66 -16.64
N ALA A 13 -2.27 -20.23 -16.48
CA ALA A 13 -1.12 -21.12 -16.38
C ALA A 13 -1.21 -22.02 -15.14
N LEU A 14 -1.54 -21.45 -13.98
CA LEU A 14 -1.73 -22.22 -12.73
C LEU A 14 -2.84 -23.26 -12.86
N ARG A 15 -3.97 -22.90 -13.48
CA ARG A 15 -5.07 -23.84 -13.74
C ARG A 15 -4.68 -24.96 -14.70
N LEU A 16 -3.95 -24.66 -15.77
CA LEU A 16 -3.48 -25.67 -16.74
C LEU A 16 -2.47 -26.63 -16.13
N ILE A 17 -1.56 -26.12 -15.29
CA ILE A 17 -0.56 -26.94 -14.59
C ILE A 17 -1.23 -27.84 -13.54
N MET A 18 -2.23 -27.34 -12.81
CA MET A 18 -3.01 -28.14 -11.86
C MET A 18 -3.85 -29.21 -12.56
N ALA A 19 -4.49 -28.88 -13.69
CA ALA A 19 -5.27 -29.84 -14.49
C ALA A 19 -4.39 -30.95 -15.10
N TYR A 20 -3.19 -30.59 -15.60
CA TYR A 20 -2.23 -31.54 -16.16
C TYR A 20 -1.69 -32.52 -15.12
N ASN A 21 -1.41 -32.04 -13.90
CA ASN A 21 -0.89 -32.91 -12.83
C ASN A 21 -1.97 -33.82 -12.21
N ARG A 22 -3.23 -33.37 -12.12
CA ARG A 22 -4.37 -34.23 -11.73
C ARG A 22 -4.57 -35.40 -12.69
N ALA A 23 -4.38 -35.18 -14.00
CA ALA A 23 -4.55 -36.23 -15.01
C ALA A 23 -3.49 -37.35 -14.91
N ARG A 24 -2.39 -37.14 -14.17
CA ARG A 24 -1.27 -38.08 -14.06
C ARG A 24 -1.28 -38.92 -12.79
N GLY A 25 -2.15 -38.62 -11.83
CA GLY A 25 -2.43 -39.47 -10.66
C GLY A 25 -1.28 -39.63 -9.66
N ASP A 26 -0.28 -38.73 -9.66
CA ASP A 26 0.81 -38.78 -8.68
C ASP A 26 0.47 -37.92 -7.45
N ASP A 27 0.21 -38.56 -6.30
CA ASP A 27 -0.02 -37.92 -5.00
C ASP A 27 1.26 -37.28 -4.39
N SER A 28 2.39 -37.31 -5.10
CA SER A 28 3.62 -36.58 -4.74
C SER A 28 3.56 -35.07 -5.09
N THR A 29 2.36 -34.53 -5.25
CA THR A 29 2.08 -33.17 -5.72
C THR A 29 2.56 -32.08 -4.78
N SER A 30 2.66 -32.33 -3.48
CA SER A 30 3.01 -31.27 -2.51
C SER A 30 4.48 -30.83 -2.58
N GLY A 31 5.42 -31.77 -2.80
CA GLY A 31 6.86 -31.48 -2.79
C GLY A 31 7.37 -30.78 -4.05
N MET A 32 6.90 -31.21 -5.23
CA MET A 32 7.36 -30.68 -6.51
C MET A 32 6.74 -29.31 -6.82
N PHE A 33 5.50 -29.05 -6.38
CA PHE A 33 4.86 -27.73 -6.48
C PHE A 33 5.57 -26.67 -5.63
N LEU A 34 5.97 -27.02 -4.41
CA LEU A 34 6.72 -26.10 -3.53
C LEU A 34 8.12 -25.78 -4.07
N ALA A 35 8.75 -26.71 -4.82
CA ALA A 35 10.04 -26.50 -5.46
C ALA A 35 9.95 -25.53 -6.66
N VAL A 36 8.98 -25.73 -7.55
CA VAL A 36 8.75 -24.83 -8.71
C VAL A 36 8.36 -23.42 -8.26
N LEU A 37 7.57 -23.30 -7.19
CA LEU A 37 7.21 -21.99 -6.60
C LEU A 37 8.40 -21.31 -5.90
N ASN A 38 9.38 -22.07 -5.41
CA ASN A 38 10.60 -21.52 -4.83
C ASN A 38 11.52 -20.90 -5.90
N ASP A 39 11.54 -21.49 -7.09
CA ASP A 39 12.34 -21.02 -8.24
C ASP A 39 11.70 -19.84 -8.98
N VAL A 40 10.37 -19.70 -8.95
CA VAL A 40 9.64 -18.62 -9.65
C VAL A 40 9.54 -17.33 -8.81
N ALA A 41 9.64 -17.42 -7.49
CA ALA A 41 9.47 -16.26 -6.62
C ALA A 41 10.78 -15.47 -6.45
N VAL A 42 10.74 -14.19 -6.81
CA VAL A 42 11.88 -13.27 -6.82
C VAL A 42 12.29 -12.81 -5.40
N ASP A 43 11.36 -12.82 -4.45
CA ASP A 43 11.55 -12.36 -3.07
C ASP A 43 10.78 -13.20 -2.02
N ASP A 44 11.29 -13.22 -0.79
CA ASP A 44 10.77 -14.06 0.30
C ASP A 44 9.35 -13.69 0.76
N PHE A 45 8.93 -12.45 0.49
CA PHE A 45 7.57 -11.99 0.75
C PHE A 45 6.57 -12.63 -0.21
N SER A 46 6.89 -12.68 -1.50
CA SER A 46 6.06 -13.37 -2.51
C SER A 46 6.00 -14.88 -2.29
N ARG A 47 7.11 -15.50 -1.83
CA ARG A 47 7.14 -16.92 -1.43
C ARG A 47 6.18 -17.22 -0.28
N SER A 48 6.22 -16.40 0.77
CA SER A 48 5.37 -16.58 1.95
C SER A 48 3.89 -16.40 1.61
N ARG A 49 3.58 -15.45 0.71
CA ARG A 49 2.21 -15.18 0.24
C ARG A 49 1.68 -16.27 -0.70
N LEU A 50 2.51 -16.80 -1.60
CA LEU A 50 2.16 -17.94 -2.47
C LEU A 50 1.93 -19.22 -1.65
N ARG A 51 2.76 -19.50 -0.65
CA ARG A 51 2.53 -20.61 0.28
C ARG A 51 1.22 -20.48 1.04
N ALA A 52 0.93 -19.29 1.58
CA ALA A 52 -0.31 -19.06 2.33
C ALA A 52 -1.57 -19.23 1.45
N SER A 53 -1.51 -18.84 0.18
CA SER A 53 -2.65 -18.97 -0.75
C SER A 53 -2.84 -20.39 -1.26
N VAL A 54 -1.76 -21.13 -1.52
CA VAL A 54 -1.83 -22.56 -1.89
C VAL A 54 -2.29 -23.41 -0.70
N GLN A 55 -1.80 -23.10 0.50
CA GLN A 55 -2.21 -23.80 1.71
C GLN A 55 -3.68 -23.53 2.06
N ALA A 56 -4.16 -22.29 1.88
CA ALA A 56 -5.59 -21.98 2.03
C ALA A 56 -6.47 -22.68 0.98
N LEU A 57 -6.01 -22.86 -0.26
CA LEU A 57 -6.74 -23.61 -1.29
C LEU A 57 -6.75 -25.12 -1.03
N LEU A 58 -5.67 -25.66 -0.48
CA LEU A 58 -5.60 -27.06 -0.05
C LEU A 58 -6.44 -27.32 1.21
N GLU A 59 -6.48 -26.37 2.16
CA GLU A 59 -7.28 -26.47 3.38
C GLU A 59 -8.80 -26.27 3.10
N ASP A 60 -9.18 -25.38 2.18
CA ASP A 60 -10.59 -25.18 1.76
C ASP A 60 -11.14 -26.39 0.94
N GLU A 61 -10.34 -27.10 0.16
CA GLU A 61 -10.82 -28.27 -0.64
C GLU A 61 -10.81 -29.60 0.15
N ILE A 62 -10.05 -29.72 1.24
CA ILE A 62 -9.97 -30.96 2.05
C ILE A 62 -11.10 -31.05 3.08
N GLU A 63 -11.67 -29.95 3.57
CA GLU A 63 -12.74 -30.00 4.59
C GLU A 63 -14.17 -29.98 4.00
N ASP A 64 -14.44 -29.27 2.90
CA ASP A 64 -15.83 -29.10 2.41
C ASP A 64 -16.32 -30.23 1.47
N VAL A 65 -15.45 -30.96 0.77
CA VAL A 65 -15.89 -32.05 -0.14
C VAL A 65 -15.90 -33.42 0.55
N GLN A 66 -15.03 -33.63 1.54
CA GLN A 66 -15.00 -34.90 2.27
C GLN A 66 -15.98 -34.99 3.44
N GLN A 67 -16.47 -33.88 4.01
CA GLN A 67 -17.49 -33.97 5.06
C GLN A 67 -18.90 -34.19 4.51
N ASP A 68 -19.31 -33.48 3.45
CA ASP A 68 -20.68 -33.62 2.93
C ASP A 68 -20.91 -34.97 2.21
N ASP A 69 -19.93 -35.48 1.44
CA ASP A 69 -20.04 -36.79 0.79
C ASP A 69 -19.86 -37.97 1.77
N VAL A 70 -19.05 -37.82 2.82
CA VAL A 70 -18.90 -38.87 3.85
C VAL A 70 -20.08 -38.87 4.81
N LEU A 71 -20.72 -37.73 5.07
CA LEU A 71 -21.94 -37.67 5.89
C LEU A 71 -23.15 -38.23 5.16
N LEU A 72 -23.33 -37.92 3.87
CA LEU A 72 -24.36 -38.59 3.04
C LEU A 72 -24.06 -40.08 2.90
N SER A 73 -22.81 -40.48 2.65
CA SER A 73 -22.44 -41.91 2.52
C SER A 73 -22.56 -42.66 3.85
N ARG A 74 -22.34 -42.01 4.99
CA ARG A 74 -22.54 -42.60 6.32
C ARG A 74 -24.03 -42.65 6.70
N PHE A 75 -24.83 -41.69 6.23
CA PHE A 75 -26.30 -41.69 6.34
C PHE A 75 -26.92 -42.80 5.49
N PHE A 76 -26.49 -42.98 4.23
CA PHE A 76 -26.90 -44.10 3.38
C PHE A 76 -26.33 -45.45 3.86
N GLY A 77 -25.13 -45.47 4.44
CA GLY A 77 -24.52 -46.68 5.00
C GLY A 77 -25.21 -47.19 6.27
N VAL A 78 -25.85 -46.32 7.06
CA VAL A 78 -26.73 -46.72 8.17
C VAL A 78 -28.09 -47.21 7.66
N LEU A 79 -28.57 -46.67 6.53
CA LEU A 79 -29.79 -47.11 5.85
C LEU A 79 -29.62 -48.40 5.02
N ASP A 80 -28.40 -48.79 4.65
CA ASP A 80 -28.11 -49.99 3.84
C ASP A 80 -28.38 -51.32 4.56
N GLY A 81 -28.70 -51.29 5.87
CA GLY A 81 -29.33 -52.41 6.58
C GLY A 81 -30.78 -52.68 6.14
N HIS A 82 -31.43 -51.70 5.52
CA HIS A 82 -32.78 -51.78 4.98
C HIS A 82 -32.83 -51.17 3.58
N ARG A 83 -32.43 -51.97 2.58
CA ARG A 83 -32.59 -51.75 1.12
C ARG A 83 -33.50 -50.58 0.73
N TYR A 84 -32.92 -49.42 0.40
CA TYR A 84 -33.56 -48.41 -0.46
C TYR A 84 -32.53 -47.75 -1.37
N ALA A 85 -32.92 -47.53 -2.63
CA ALA A 85 -32.05 -47.15 -3.74
C ALA A 85 -31.60 -45.68 -3.71
N ALA A 86 -30.41 -45.45 -4.26
CA ALA A 86 -29.72 -44.16 -4.38
C ALA A 86 -30.58 -43.02 -4.94
N VAL A 87 -30.51 -41.85 -4.32
CA VAL A 87 -31.09 -40.59 -4.82
C VAL A 87 -29.98 -39.71 -5.41
N PRO A 88 -30.17 -39.07 -6.59
CA PRO A 88 -29.12 -38.27 -7.24
C PRO A 88 -28.97 -36.86 -6.62
N SER A 89 -27.74 -36.36 -6.60
CA SER A 89 -27.33 -35.03 -6.14
C SER A 89 -28.04 -33.88 -6.87
N LEU A 90 -28.60 -32.90 -6.15
CA LEU A 90 -29.21 -31.69 -6.73
C LEU A 90 -29.07 -30.46 -5.82
N ASP A 91 -29.17 -29.27 -6.44
CA ASP A 91 -28.89 -27.93 -5.91
C ASP A 91 -29.65 -27.50 -4.63
N ASN A 92 -28.91 -26.82 -3.74
CA ASN A 92 -29.20 -26.50 -2.33
C ASN A 92 -30.57 -25.89 -1.97
N SER A 93 -31.31 -25.24 -2.86
CA SER A 93 -32.64 -24.68 -2.54
C SER A 93 -33.80 -25.61 -2.90
N LYS A 94 -33.72 -26.33 -4.02
CA LYS A 94 -34.73 -27.33 -4.41
C LYS A 94 -34.48 -28.65 -3.69
N ALA A 95 -33.19 -28.95 -3.42
CA ALA A 95 -32.77 -30.05 -2.58
C ALA A 95 -33.41 -30.00 -1.20
N ALA A 96 -33.45 -28.85 -0.54
CA ALA A 96 -34.05 -28.72 0.79
C ALA A 96 -35.55 -29.05 0.80
N GLU A 97 -36.30 -28.67 -0.23
CA GLU A 97 -37.73 -29.02 -0.37
C GLU A 97 -37.93 -30.49 -0.73
N THR A 98 -37.12 -31.06 -1.62
CA THR A 98 -37.17 -32.49 -1.96
C THR A 98 -36.73 -33.38 -0.81
N VAL A 99 -35.73 -32.95 -0.02
CA VAL A 99 -35.24 -33.64 1.17
C VAL A 99 -36.31 -33.60 2.26
N LYS A 100 -36.94 -32.44 2.51
CA LYS A 100 -38.09 -32.32 3.42
C LYS A 100 -39.27 -33.20 2.99
N ALA A 101 -39.58 -33.24 1.69
CA ALA A 101 -40.64 -34.09 1.16
C ALA A 101 -40.30 -35.59 1.28
N HIS A 102 -39.03 -35.95 1.08
CA HIS A 102 -38.53 -37.32 1.27
C HIS A 102 -38.60 -37.74 2.74
N PHE A 103 -38.22 -36.87 3.68
CA PHE A 103 -38.37 -37.12 5.12
C PHE A 103 -39.84 -37.27 5.54
N MET A 104 -40.73 -36.40 5.06
CA MET A 104 -42.16 -36.55 5.31
C MET A 104 -42.71 -37.88 4.77
N GLY A 105 -42.25 -38.31 3.58
CA GLY A 105 -42.59 -39.62 3.02
C GLY A 105 -42.08 -40.77 3.88
N LEU A 106 -40.82 -40.69 4.33
CA LEU A 106 -40.19 -41.69 5.19
C LEU A 106 -40.89 -41.80 6.56
N LEU A 107 -41.32 -40.68 7.13
CA LEU A 107 -42.11 -40.65 8.38
C LEU A 107 -43.46 -41.35 8.20
N ILE A 108 -44.17 -41.07 7.10
CA ILE A 108 -45.45 -41.71 6.77
C ILE A 108 -45.27 -43.23 6.55
N ASP A 109 -44.18 -43.64 5.93
CA ASP A 109 -43.88 -45.05 5.67
C ASP A 109 -43.49 -45.82 6.94
N ILE A 110 -42.89 -45.16 7.93
CA ILE A 110 -42.63 -45.78 9.24
C ILE A 110 -43.93 -45.81 10.06
N GLU A 111 -44.77 -44.76 10.05
CA GLU A 111 -46.08 -44.78 10.72
C GLU A 111 -47.00 -45.90 10.19
N ARG A 112 -46.91 -46.16 8.89
CA ARG A 112 -47.65 -47.24 8.22
C ARG A 112 -47.14 -48.62 8.64
N ARG A 113 -45.82 -48.82 8.68
CA ARG A 113 -45.20 -50.06 9.17
C ARG A 113 -45.49 -50.31 10.65
N CYS A 114 -45.50 -49.26 11.48
CA CYS A 114 -45.92 -49.35 12.89
C CYS A 114 -47.33 -49.89 13.06
N ARG A 115 -48.24 -49.48 12.19
CA ARG A 115 -49.63 -49.89 12.24
C ARG A 115 -49.82 -51.33 11.76
N ASP A 116 -48.98 -51.78 10.83
CA ASP A 116 -49.08 -53.09 10.18
C ASP A 116 -48.34 -54.20 10.96
N GLU A 117 -47.21 -53.91 11.60
CA GLU A 117 -46.34 -54.89 12.28
C GLU A 117 -46.54 -54.94 13.81
N GLY A 118 -47.08 -53.87 14.43
CA GLY A 118 -47.39 -53.81 15.86
C GLY A 118 -46.17 -53.65 16.79
N ASP A 119 -44.96 -53.53 16.24
CA ASP A 119 -43.69 -53.38 16.95
C ASP A 119 -43.28 -51.90 17.15
N TYR A 120 -44.16 -51.15 17.82
CA TYR A 120 -44.03 -49.71 18.08
C TYR A 120 -42.70 -49.28 18.74
N VAL A 121 -41.99 -50.21 19.39
CA VAL A 121 -40.74 -49.91 20.12
C VAL A 121 -39.54 -49.77 19.17
N MET A 122 -39.43 -50.63 18.15
CA MET A 122 -38.29 -50.60 17.20
C MET A 122 -38.42 -49.42 16.24
N GLU A 123 -39.63 -49.11 15.81
CA GLU A 123 -39.87 -48.00 14.89
C GLU A 123 -39.84 -46.65 15.61
N ALA A 124 -40.24 -46.57 16.89
CA ALA A 124 -39.98 -45.39 17.72
C ALA A 124 -38.48 -45.10 17.87
N ALA A 125 -37.63 -46.14 17.94
CA ALA A 125 -36.18 -45.98 17.93
C ALA A 125 -35.68 -45.45 16.57
N ALA A 126 -36.21 -45.97 15.46
CA ALA A 126 -35.89 -45.49 14.11
C ALA A 126 -36.32 -44.02 13.91
N PHE A 127 -37.50 -43.63 14.37
CA PHE A 127 -37.97 -42.24 14.38
C PHE A 127 -37.04 -41.33 15.20
N ALA A 128 -36.64 -41.77 16.39
CA ALA A 128 -35.74 -41.00 17.26
C ALA A 128 -34.34 -40.80 16.64
N ASP A 129 -33.85 -41.78 15.86
CA ASP A 129 -32.58 -41.66 15.14
C ASP A 129 -32.69 -40.73 13.93
N ILE A 130 -33.78 -40.79 13.16
CA ILE A 130 -34.03 -39.85 12.04
C ILE A 130 -34.19 -38.42 12.57
N GLU A 131 -34.95 -38.23 13.64
CA GLU A 131 -35.12 -36.91 14.27
C GLU A 131 -33.77 -36.35 14.76
N ARG A 132 -32.89 -37.20 15.29
CA ARG A 132 -31.52 -36.82 15.67
C ARG A 132 -30.71 -36.36 14.47
N THR A 133 -30.73 -37.10 13.36
CA THR A 133 -29.99 -36.71 12.15
C THR A 133 -30.44 -35.36 11.58
N ILE A 134 -31.75 -35.12 11.50
CA ILE A 134 -32.30 -33.83 11.02
C ILE A 134 -31.87 -32.67 11.94
N ARG A 135 -31.86 -32.91 13.25
CA ARG A 135 -31.40 -31.91 14.22
C ARG A 135 -29.92 -31.60 14.00
N ASP A 136 -29.08 -32.61 13.84
CA ASP A 136 -27.65 -32.44 13.63
C ASP A 136 -27.35 -31.71 12.30
N GLU A 137 -28.10 -32.01 11.24
CA GLU A 137 -28.01 -31.30 9.95
C GLU A 137 -28.46 -29.84 10.05
N GLU A 138 -29.57 -29.55 10.71
CA GLU A 138 -30.06 -28.18 10.88
C GLU A 138 -29.12 -27.37 11.80
N LYS A 139 -28.51 -28.00 12.81
CA LYS A 139 -27.42 -27.39 13.59
C LYS A 139 -26.23 -27.08 12.70
N ALA A 140 -25.75 -28.05 11.92
CA ALA A 140 -24.61 -27.88 11.02
C ALA A 140 -24.85 -26.76 10.01
N ARG A 141 -26.06 -26.68 9.44
CA ARG A 141 -26.46 -25.61 8.51
C ARG A 141 -26.40 -24.23 9.15
N ARG A 142 -27.00 -24.06 10.34
CA ARG A 142 -27.00 -22.77 11.07
C ARG A 142 -25.60 -22.34 11.49
N VAL A 143 -24.80 -23.28 11.99
CA VAL A 143 -23.39 -23.05 12.33
C VAL A 143 -22.58 -22.68 11.08
N GLY A 144 -22.84 -23.35 9.96
CA GLY A 144 -22.20 -23.09 8.66
C GLY A 144 -22.52 -21.71 8.10
N THR A 145 -23.78 -21.25 8.16
CA THR A 145 -24.15 -19.90 7.71
C THR A 145 -23.47 -18.81 8.55
N GLU A 146 -23.45 -18.97 9.87
CA GLU A 146 -22.79 -18.02 10.77
C GLU A 146 -21.27 -17.97 10.57
N LYS A 147 -20.63 -19.11 10.29
CA LYS A 147 -19.21 -19.15 9.90
C LYS A 147 -18.95 -18.34 8.62
N LYS A 148 -19.80 -18.52 7.59
CA LYS A 148 -19.70 -17.78 6.33
C LYS A 148 -19.91 -16.28 6.53
N ASP A 149 -20.91 -15.89 7.30
CA ASP A 149 -21.20 -14.48 7.59
C ASP A 149 -20.08 -13.80 8.38
N ARG A 150 -19.51 -14.50 9.38
CA ARG A 150 -18.34 -14.04 10.11
C ARG A 150 -17.13 -13.83 9.19
N LEU A 151 -16.86 -14.78 8.30
CA LEU A 151 -15.75 -14.66 7.35
C LEU A 151 -15.97 -13.47 6.40
N ALA A 152 -17.16 -13.34 5.84
CA ALA A 152 -17.51 -12.23 4.94
C ALA A 152 -17.37 -10.87 5.63
N ALA A 153 -17.84 -10.74 6.87
CA ALA A 153 -17.71 -9.52 7.65
C ALA A 153 -16.24 -9.21 8.00
N ARG A 154 -15.42 -10.22 8.32
CA ARG A 154 -13.98 -10.04 8.49
C ARG A 154 -13.29 -9.58 7.21
N LEU A 155 -13.62 -10.14 6.06
CA LEU A 155 -13.07 -9.74 4.76
C LEU A 155 -13.43 -8.28 4.44
N ARG A 156 -14.68 -7.85 4.72
CA ARG A 156 -15.09 -6.45 4.57
C ARG A 156 -14.28 -5.51 5.47
N LEU A 157 -14.01 -5.93 6.71
CA LEU A 157 -13.19 -5.15 7.65
C LEU A 157 -11.75 -5.00 7.14
N VAL A 158 -11.16 -6.08 6.64
CA VAL A 158 -9.80 -6.04 6.06
C VAL A 158 -9.76 -5.15 4.83
N ALA A 159 -10.72 -5.27 3.90
CA ALA A 159 -10.82 -4.43 2.72
C ALA A 159 -10.97 -2.93 3.09
N ALA A 160 -11.77 -2.61 4.12
CA ALA A 160 -11.88 -1.24 4.63
C ALA A 160 -10.56 -0.72 5.21
N HIS A 161 -9.81 -1.55 5.93
CA HIS A 161 -8.48 -1.19 6.43
C HIS A 161 -7.45 -0.99 5.30
N GLU A 162 -7.51 -1.81 4.25
CA GLU A 162 -6.67 -1.66 3.05
C GLU A 162 -6.98 -0.35 2.32
N SER A 163 -8.26 -0.03 2.13
CA SER A 163 -8.68 1.27 1.55
C SER A 163 -8.17 2.43 2.39
N GLN A 164 -8.29 2.37 3.71
CA GLN A 164 -7.78 3.40 4.61
C GLN A 164 -6.26 3.56 4.52
N LEU A 165 -5.50 2.47 4.40
CA LEU A 165 -4.05 2.53 4.22
C LEU A 165 -3.68 3.17 2.87
N ALA A 166 -4.42 2.85 1.82
CA ALA A 166 -4.22 3.45 0.50
C ALA A 166 -4.50 4.97 0.52
N GLU A 167 -5.63 5.39 1.07
CA GLU A 167 -5.97 6.81 1.25
C GLU A 167 -4.91 7.54 2.08
N TYR A 168 -4.45 6.92 3.16
CA TYR A 168 -3.41 7.45 4.01
C TYR A 168 -2.07 7.61 3.27
N SER A 169 -1.66 6.61 2.49
CA SER A 169 -0.45 6.70 1.66
C SER A 169 -0.56 7.83 0.65
N ASN A 170 -1.69 7.91 -0.07
CA ASN A 170 -1.93 8.95 -1.06
C ASN A 170 -1.87 10.36 -0.44
N SER A 171 -2.44 10.54 0.75
CA SER A 171 -2.39 11.83 1.46
C SER A 171 -0.95 12.23 1.84
N TRP A 172 -0.11 11.26 2.20
CA TRP A 172 1.31 11.50 2.46
C TRP A 172 2.10 11.80 1.21
N ASP A 173 1.81 11.10 0.11
CA ASP A 173 2.46 11.33 -1.18
C ASP A 173 2.17 12.76 -1.67
N LEU A 174 0.92 13.22 -1.58
CA LEU A 174 0.54 14.60 -1.85
C LEU A 174 1.28 15.61 -0.94
N CYS A 175 1.33 15.36 0.36
CA CYS A 175 2.03 16.23 1.30
C CYS A 175 3.55 16.32 1.00
N LEU A 176 4.17 15.20 0.60
CA LEU A 176 5.56 15.16 0.16
C LEU A 176 5.76 15.93 -1.14
N GLU A 177 4.88 15.76 -2.12
CA GLU A 177 4.94 16.52 -3.37
C GLU A 177 4.83 18.03 -3.14
N GLU A 178 3.90 18.48 -2.31
CA GLU A 178 3.76 19.89 -1.92
C GLU A 178 5.03 20.41 -1.24
N PHE A 179 5.63 19.62 -0.33
CA PHE A 179 6.89 19.97 0.31
C PHE A 179 8.04 20.10 -0.69
N GLU A 180 8.16 19.17 -1.65
CA GLU A 180 9.19 19.23 -2.69
C GLU A 180 9.01 20.43 -3.62
N GLN A 181 7.75 20.76 -3.98
CA GLN A 181 7.45 21.95 -4.77
C GLN A 181 7.81 23.24 -4.03
N GLN A 182 7.48 23.32 -2.74
CA GLN A 182 7.87 24.45 -1.90
C GLN A 182 9.39 24.55 -1.76
N GLY A 183 10.09 23.42 -1.58
CA GLY A 183 11.54 23.34 -1.53
C GLY A 183 12.19 23.90 -2.80
N LYS A 184 11.71 23.48 -3.98
CA LYS A 184 12.17 24.02 -5.28
C LYS A 184 11.93 25.52 -5.39
N SER A 185 10.73 26.00 -5.06
CA SER A 185 10.41 27.44 -5.11
C SER A 185 11.32 28.28 -4.20
N ILE A 186 11.69 27.77 -3.03
CA ILE A 186 12.62 28.45 -2.12
C ILE A 186 14.02 28.54 -2.73
N ILE A 187 14.50 27.47 -3.37
CA ILE A 187 15.80 27.43 -4.05
C ILE A 187 15.79 28.40 -5.24
N ASP A 188 14.76 28.37 -6.10
CA ASP A 188 14.65 29.26 -7.25
C ASP A 188 14.67 30.74 -6.83
N ARG A 189 13.95 31.07 -5.75
CA ARG A 189 13.97 32.41 -5.18
C ARG A 189 15.35 32.79 -4.66
N LEU A 190 16.05 31.88 -4.02
CA LEU A 190 17.41 32.10 -3.53
C LEU A 190 18.37 32.39 -4.69
N GLU A 191 18.35 31.56 -5.73
CA GLU A 191 19.18 31.74 -6.92
C GLU A 191 18.88 33.06 -7.65
N LEU A 192 17.60 33.47 -7.70
CA LEU A 192 17.23 34.78 -8.24
C LEU A 192 17.84 35.91 -7.40
N THR A 193 17.75 35.83 -6.07
CA THR A 193 18.36 36.85 -5.20
C THR A 193 19.88 36.88 -5.34
N HIS A 194 20.53 35.73 -5.49
CA HIS A 194 21.97 35.64 -5.69
C HIS A 194 22.41 36.29 -7.00
N ARG A 195 21.66 36.07 -8.10
CA ARG A 195 21.89 36.75 -9.38
C ARG A 195 21.73 38.26 -9.26
N GLN A 196 20.66 38.74 -8.62
CA GLN A 196 20.42 40.16 -8.41
C GLN A 196 21.52 40.82 -7.57
N GLN A 197 22.05 40.13 -6.56
CA GLN A 197 23.16 40.63 -5.74
C GLN A 197 24.46 40.78 -6.56
N LEU A 198 24.75 39.82 -7.45
CA LEU A 198 25.92 39.89 -8.33
C LEU A 198 25.79 41.06 -9.31
N GLU A 199 24.64 41.22 -9.95
CA GLU A 199 24.36 42.34 -10.85
C GLU A 199 24.44 43.69 -10.12
N ALA A 200 23.90 43.78 -8.91
CA ALA A 200 23.97 44.98 -8.09
C ALA A 200 25.43 45.35 -7.74
N LEU A 201 26.26 44.34 -7.43
CA LEU A 201 27.67 44.53 -7.11
C LEU A 201 28.48 44.98 -8.34
N GLU A 202 28.24 44.40 -9.50
CA GLU A 202 28.86 44.82 -10.76
C GLU A 202 28.45 46.25 -11.14
N ASN A 203 27.17 46.59 -10.98
CA ASN A 203 26.67 47.95 -11.22
C ASN A 203 27.25 48.98 -10.23
N GLN A 204 27.44 48.59 -8.97
CA GLN A 204 28.01 49.46 -7.95
C GLN A 204 29.47 49.80 -8.24
N GLU A 205 30.30 48.83 -8.62
CA GLU A 205 31.70 49.10 -8.98
C GLU A 205 31.83 49.85 -10.30
N ARG A 206 30.97 49.60 -11.30
CA ARG A 206 30.96 50.36 -12.56
C ARG A 206 30.63 51.85 -12.37
N ARG A 207 29.79 52.19 -11.39
CA ARG A 207 29.40 53.57 -11.07
C ARG A 207 30.42 54.32 -10.20
N ARG A 208 31.50 53.65 -9.80
CA ARG A 208 32.50 54.25 -8.92
C ARG A 208 33.28 55.33 -9.66
N GLU A 209 33.22 56.55 -9.13
CA GLU A 209 33.89 57.71 -9.73
C GLU A 209 35.41 57.53 -9.75
N ARG A 210 36.00 57.79 -10.92
CA ARG A 210 37.45 57.82 -11.11
C ARG A 210 38.00 59.16 -10.62
N LYS A 211 39.04 59.12 -9.79
CA LYS A 211 39.70 60.33 -9.25
C LYS A 211 41.08 60.46 -9.85
N TRP A 212 41.24 61.44 -10.74
CA TRP A 212 42.52 61.78 -11.37
C TRP A 212 43.55 62.27 -10.38
N SER A 213 44.83 62.06 -10.70
CA SER A 213 45.91 62.61 -9.89
C SER A 213 45.94 64.14 -9.98
N LYS A 214 46.51 64.77 -8.94
CA LYS A 214 46.74 66.21 -8.94
C LYS A 214 47.71 66.64 -10.05
N GLU A 215 48.64 65.77 -10.42
CA GLU A 215 49.64 66.04 -11.47
C GLU A 215 48.97 66.12 -12.86
N LEU A 216 48.06 65.20 -13.17
CA LEU A 216 47.29 65.24 -14.42
C LEU A 216 46.44 66.51 -14.51
N ILE A 217 45.77 66.89 -13.41
CA ILE A 217 44.96 68.11 -13.34
C ILE A 217 45.85 69.34 -13.61
N GLN A 218 47.02 69.42 -12.97
CA GLN A 218 47.97 70.52 -13.18
C GLN A 218 48.53 70.58 -14.61
N LEU A 219 48.80 69.43 -15.23
CA LEU A 219 49.24 69.37 -16.63
C LEU A 219 48.15 69.85 -17.59
N ARG A 220 46.88 69.49 -17.34
CA ARG A 220 45.74 69.98 -18.12
C ARG A 220 45.50 71.48 -17.94
N GLU A 221 45.65 72.00 -16.72
CA GLU A 221 45.59 73.45 -16.46
C GLU A 221 46.73 74.19 -17.16
N ARG A 222 47.97 73.67 -17.10
CA ARG A 222 49.13 74.24 -17.78
C ARG A 222 48.97 74.22 -19.31
N GLN A 223 48.45 73.13 -19.86
CA GLN A 223 48.12 73.02 -21.29
C GLN A 223 47.16 74.14 -21.70
N LYS A 224 46.10 74.37 -20.92
CA LYS A 224 45.10 75.42 -21.18
C LYS A 224 45.74 76.82 -21.13
N MET A 225 46.53 77.10 -20.10
CA MET A 225 47.24 78.38 -19.95
C MET A 225 48.20 78.66 -21.13
N LEU A 226 48.98 77.66 -21.56
CA LEU A 226 49.90 77.81 -22.70
C LEU A 226 49.15 78.03 -24.03
N ALA A 227 47.99 77.39 -24.19
CA ALA A 227 47.13 77.61 -25.36
C ALA A 227 46.54 79.03 -25.37
N GLU A 228 46.09 79.54 -24.22
CA GLU A 228 45.61 80.93 -24.06
C GLU A 228 46.72 81.96 -24.38
N GLN A 229 47.97 81.66 -24.03
CA GLN A 229 49.15 82.46 -24.35
C GLN A 229 49.63 82.31 -25.81
N LYS A 230 48.94 81.50 -26.64
CA LYS A 230 49.29 81.19 -28.05
C LYS A 230 50.64 80.49 -28.24
N LEU A 231 51.17 79.85 -27.19
CA LEU A 231 52.40 79.06 -27.24
C LEU A 231 52.11 77.61 -27.66
N TYR A 232 51.67 77.44 -28.91
CA TYR A 232 51.12 76.15 -29.39
C TYR A 232 52.12 74.99 -29.33
N ALA A 233 53.40 75.22 -29.62
CA ALA A 233 54.43 74.16 -29.57
C ALA A 233 54.58 73.59 -28.14
N MET A 234 54.69 74.47 -27.15
CA MET A 234 54.80 74.04 -25.74
C MET A 234 53.49 73.45 -25.21
N ALA A 235 52.35 73.95 -25.69
CA ALA A 235 51.05 73.37 -25.36
C ALA A 235 50.90 71.94 -25.90
N GLN A 236 51.39 71.67 -27.12
CA GLN A 236 51.38 70.33 -27.71
C GLN A 236 52.27 69.36 -26.93
N GLU A 237 53.49 69.75 -26.57
CA GLU A 237 54.36 68.91 -25.73
C GLU A 237 53.73 68.61 -24.35
N THR A 238 53.05 69.59 -23.76
CA THR A 238 52.35 69.42 -22.48
C THR A 238 51.13 68.50 -22.63
N LYS A 239 50.42 68.59 -23.76
CA LYS A 239 49.31 67.70 -24.10
C LYS A 239 49.79 66.27 -24.23
N ASP A 240 50.86 66.00 -24.98
CA ASP A 240 51.35 64.63 -25.19
C ASP A 240 51.74 63.99 -23.85
N LYS A 241 52.39 64.75 -22.97
CA LYS A 241 52.67 64.29 -21.59
C LYS A 241 51.39 64.02 -20.79
N ALA A 242 50.40 64.92 -20.84
CA ALA A 242 49.12 64.73 -20.15
C ALA A 242 48.36 63.52 -20.68
N ASP A 243 48.33 63.30 -22.00
CA ASP A 243 47.63 62.18 -22.64
C ASP A 243 48.29 60.83 -22.28
N THR A 244 49.64 60.77 -22.21
CA THR A 244 50.34 59.57 -21.72
C THR A 244 50.07 59.27 -20.25
N LEU A 245 50.10 60.29 -19.39
CA LEU A 245 49.79 60.14 -17.96
C LEU A 245 48.33 59.74 -17.74
N GLU A 246 47.40 60.30 -18.52
CA GLU A 246 45.97 59.95 -18.46
C GLU A 246 45.75 58.49 -18.85
N ALA A 247 46.39 58.01 -19.92
CA ALA A 247 46.28 56.61 -20.33
C ALA A 247 46.80 55.64 -19.25
N ASP A 248 47.95 55.96 -18.65
CA ASP A 248 48.54 55.17 -17.56
C ASP A 248 47.65 55.17 -16.30
N GLU A 249 47.12 56.34 -15.92
CA GLU A 249 46.22 56.47 -14.79
C GLU A 249 44.89 55.74 -15.02
N LEU A 250 44.32 55.83 -16.21
CA LEU A 250 43.12 55.07 -16.60
C LEU A 250 43.34 53.57 -16.50
N ALA A 251 44.45 53.06 -17.03
CA ALA A 251 44.78 51.64 -16.96
C ALA A 251 44.90 51.19 -15.50
N ARG A 252 45.64 51.93 -14.67
CA ARG A 252 45.80 51.61 -13.23
C ARG A 252 44.49 51.67 -12.46
N MET A 253 43.62 52.64 -12.77
CA MET A 253 42.30 52.74 -12.12
C MET A 253 41.39 51.58 -12.52
N ASN A 254 41.36 51.22 -13.81
CA ASN A 254 40.59 50.06 -14.28
C ASN A 254 41.08 48.76 -13.65
N ASP A 255 42.39 48.51 -13.64
CA ASP A 255 42.98 47.34 -12.98
C ASP A 255 42.64 47.29 -11.49
N GLY A 256 42.63 48.44 -10.82
CA GLY A 256 42.25 48.54 -9.40
C GLY A 256 40.78 48.22 -9.15
N ILE A 257 39.89 48.73 -10.01
CA ILE A 257 38.44 48.44 -9.95
C ILE A 257 38.21 46.95 -10.24
N ASP A 258 38.83 46.40 -11.27
CA ASP A 258 38.65 45.00 -11.67
C ASP A 258 39.15 44.03 -10.58
N LYS A 259 40.32 44.30 -9.98
CA LYS A 259 40.83 43.52 -8.84
C LYS A 259 39.90 43.62 -7.63
N SER A 260 39.39 44.82 -7.31
CA SER A 260 38.46 45.02 -6.21
C SER A 260 37.14 44.27 -6.45
N LEU A 261 36.61 44.38 -7.66
CA LEU A 261 35.41 43.70 -8.11
C LEU A 261 35.57 42.17 -8.02
N GLN A 262 36.69 41.64 -8.50
CA GLN A 262 36.97 40.20 -8.47
C GLN A 262 37.04 39.66 -7.04
N MET A 263 37.74 40.35 -6.14
CA MET A 263 37.82 39.94 -4.72
C MET A 263 36.45 39.97 -4.05
N LYS A 264 35.66 41.03 -4.29
CA LYS A 264 34.31 41.14 -3.75
C LYS A 264 33.37 40.08 -4.32
N LYS A 265 33.46 39.79 -5.63
CA LYS A 265 32.69 38.75 -6.30
C LYS A 265 33.02 37.37 -5.74
N GLN A 266 34.29 37.05 -5.54
CA GLN A 266 34.70 35.78 -4.91
C GLN A 266 34.17 35.65 -3.48
N SER A 267 34.24 36.72 -2.69
CA SER A 267 33.70 36.72 -1.33
C SER A 267 32.18 36.50 -1.33
N LEU A 268 31.45 37.19 -2.22
CA LEU A 268 30.01 37.05 -2.37
C LEU A 268 29.62 35.65 -2.85
N LEU A 269 30.28 35.11 -3.87
CA LEU A 269 30.03 33.74 -4.35
C LEU A 269 30.23 32.70 -3.24
N LYS A 270 31.29 32.83 -2.44
CA LYS A 270 31.51 31.95 -1.30
C LYS A 270 30.39 32.05 -0.25
N GLN A 271 29.85 33.25 -0.03
CA GLN A 271 28.70 33.44 0.87
C GLN A 271 27.44 32.78 0.28
N GLN A 272 27.19 32.97 -1.01
CA GLN A 272 26.07 32.38 -1.74
C GLN A 272 26.13 30.84 -1.72
N ASP A 273 27.31 30.26 -1.97
CA ASP A 273 27.53 28.81 -1.88
C ASP A 273 27.25 28.28 -0.47
N ASN A 274 27.71 28.98 0.56
CA ASN A 274 27.45 28.57 1.94
C ASN A 274 25.95 28.65 2.29
N GLU A 275 25.26 29.68 1.82
CA GLU A 275 23.82 29.86 2.01
C GLU A 275 23.01 28.78 1.28
N ALA A 276 23.33 28.52 0.00
CA ALA A 276 22.70 27.49 -0.80
C ALA A 276 22.90 26.10 -0.17
N ASN A 277 24.13 25.78 0.26
CA ASN A 277 24.44 24.54 0.96
C ASN A 277 23.69 24.41 2.30
N ALA A 278 23.58 25.50 3.06
CA ALA A 278 22.83 25.49 4.32
C ALA A 278 21.33 25.26 4.08
N MET A 279 20.77 25.88 3.05
CA MET A 279 19.37 25.69 2.66
C MET A 279 19.11 24.26 2.16
N ALA A 280 19.97 23.73 1.29
CA ALA A 280 19.87 22.34 0.82
C ALA A 280 19.89 21.34 1.98
N LYS A 281 20.82 21.51 2.93
CA LYS A 281 20.87 20.67 4.15
C LYS A 281 19.61 20.77 4.99
N ARG A 282 19.01 21.96 5.12
CA ARG A 282 17.74 22.13 5.85
C ARG A 282 16.59 21.38 5.18
N ILE A 283 16.50 21.47 3.86
CA ILE A 283 15.50 20.75 3.05
C ILE A 283 15.69 19.24 3.23
N ASP A 284 16.92 18.73 3.11
CA ASP A 284 17.22 17.31 3.25
C ASP A 284 16.93 16.80 4.67
N CYS A 285 17.34 17.53 5.71
CA CYS A 285 16.99 17.21 7.09
C CYS A 285 15.47 17.12 7.26
N LYS A 286 14.72 18.09 6.71
CA LYS A 286 13.26 18.09 6.83
C LYS A 286 12.61 16.95 6.04
N ARG A 287 13.13 16.61 4.86
CA ARG A 287 12.72 15.44 4.06
C ARG A 287 12.87 14.15 4.87
N THR A 288 14.02 13.96 5.53
CA THR A 288 14.23 12.76 6.37
C THR A 288 13.31 12.73 7.60
N GLU A 289 13.02 13.90 8.20
CA GLU A 289 12.09 14.01 9.33
C GLU A 289 10.66 13.63 8.91
N ILE A 290 10.19 14.13 7.76
CA ILE A 290 8.88 13.79 7.21
C ILE A 290 8.81 12.29 6.91
N GLY A 291 9.86 11.72 6.30
CA GLY A 291 9.94 10.27 6.06
C GLY A 291 9.81 9.44 7.34
N LYS A 292 10.54 9.81 8.40
CA LYS A 292 10.43 9.15 9.72
C LYS A 292 9.04 9.30 10.33
N ARG A 293 8.40 10.46 10.15
CA ARG A 293 7.04 10.68 10.65
C ARG A 293 6.02 9.82 9.91
N ARG A 294 6.15 9.72 8.58
CA ARG A 294 5.33 8.82 7.75
C ARG A 294 5.44 7.38 8.23
N THR A 295 6.64 6.86 8.46
CA THR A 295 6.83 5.47 8.94
C THR A 295 6.18 5.27 10.30
N LEU A 296 6.44 6.16 11.26
CA LEU A 296 5.87 6.07 12.61
C LEU A 296 4.35 6.11 12.61
N ASP A 297 3.75 7.01 11.85
CA ASP A 297 2.31 7.15 11.83
C ASP A 297 1.63 6.02 11.02
N THR A 298 2.30 5.47 9.99
CA THR A 298 1.88 4.24 9.31
C THR A 298 1.91 3.04 10.26
N ASP A 299 2.95 2.87 11.06
CA ASP A 299 3.06 1.79 12.04
C ASP A 299 1.96 1.88 13.10
N LYS A 300 1.64 3.08 13.58
CA LYS A 300 0.51 3.31 14.50
C LYS A 300 -0.82 2.93 13.86
N LEU A 301 -1.03 3.27 12.58
CA LEU A 301 -2.25 2.92 11.85
C LEU A 301 -2.38 1.40 11.69
N LEU A 302 -1.30 0.72 11.32
CA LEU A 302 -1.27 -0.74 11.23
C LEU A 302 -1.53 -1.41 12.58
N LEU A 303 -0.93 -0.89 13.66
CA LEU A 303 -1.17 -1.39 15.01
C LEU A 303 -2.63 -1.20 15.42
N ARG A 304 -3.23 -0.05 15.13
CA ARG A 304 -4.65 0.22 15.37
C ARG A 304 -5.53 -0.77 14.60
N ASN A 305 -5.28 -0.96 13.31
CA ASN A 305 -6.05 -1.88 12.47
C ASN A 305 -5.92 -3.33 12.97
N ARG A 306 -4.72 -3.75 13.39
CA ARG A 306 -4.49 -5.05 14.02
C ARG A 306 -5.28 -5.21 15.32
N ASN A 307 -5.33 -4.18 16.15
CA ASN A 307 -6.08 -4.20 17.41
C ASN A 307 -7.59 -4.26 17.16
N ILE A 308 -8.10 -3.54 16.16
CA ILE A 308 -9.51 -3.60 15.74
C ILE A 308 -9.87 -5.00 15.26
N ILE A 309 -9.03 -5.63 14.42
CA ILE A 309 -9.26 -7.02 13.97
C ILE A 309 -9.27 -7.98 15.16
N LYS A 310 -8.33 -7.86 16.09
CA LYS A 310 -8.30 -8.70 17.30
C LYS A 310 -9.56 -8.53 18.16
N ALA A 311 -10.01 -7.29 18.35
CA ALA A 311 -11.23 -7.01 19.10
C ALA A 311 -12.47 -7.60 18.39
N TYR A 312 -12.56 -7.41 17.07
CA TYR A 312 -13.62 -7.99 16.25
C TYR A 312 -13.63 -9.53 16.29
N ASP A 313 -12.46 -10.17 16.20
CA ASP A 313 -12.35 -11.63 16.28
C ASP A 313 -12.74 -12.16 17.67
N ALA A 314 -12.42 -11.42 18.74
CA ALA A 314 -12.80 -11.79 20.10
C ALA A 314 -14.32 -11.65 20.30
N GLU A 315 -14.91 -10.55 19.83
CA GLU A 315 -16.35 -10.32 19.88
C GLU A 315 -17.11 -11.35 19.03
N SER A 316 -16.65 -11.60 17.81
CA SER A 316 -17.25 -12.58 16.89
C SER A 316 -17.19 -13.99 17.46
N ARG A 317 -16.10 -14.38 18.13
CA ARG A 317 -16.02 -15.67 18.85
C ARG A 317 -17.03 -15.75 19.99
N SER A 318 -17.18 -14.70 20.79
CA SER A 318 -18.16 -14.67 21.88
C SER A 318 -19.59 -14.77 21.36
N ARG A 319 -19.91 -14.03 20.28
CA ARG A 319 -21.22 -14.09 19.61
C ARG A 319 -21.49 -15.48 19.04
N PHE A 320 -20.52 -16.06 18.34
CA PHE A 320 -20.62 -17.39 17.78
C PHE A 320 -20.90 -18.45 18.85
N LYS A 321 -20.19 -18.41 19.98
CA LYS A 321 -20.43 -19.33 21.10
C LYS A 321 -21.85 -19.21 21.67
N LYS A 322 -22.38 -17.98 21.80
CA LYS A 322 -23.77 -17.78 22.25
C LYS A 322 -24.79 -18.34 21.26
N ILE A 323 -24.52 -18.25 19.96
CA ILE A 323 -25.39 -18.82 18.93
C ILE A 323 -25.33 -20.35 18.98
N GLU A 324 -24.14 -20.93 19.13
CA GLU A 324 -23.94 -22.37 19.33
C GLU A 324 -24.71 -22.87 20.56
N ASP A 325 -24.53 -22.21 21.71
CA ASP A 325 -25.26 -22.52 22.95
C ASP A 325 -26.79 -22.35 22.77
N SER A 326 -27.24 -21.33 22.04
CA SER A 326 -28.67 -21.09 21.77
C SER A 326 -29.27 -22.12 20.81
N VAL A 327 -28.50 -22.56 19.81
CA VAL A 327 -28.88 -23.62 18.86
C VAL A 327 -28.98 -24.95 19.61
N ASP A 328 -28.04 -25.23 20.51
CA ASP A 328 -28.08 -26.42 21.37
C ASP A 328 -29.28 -26.40 22.33
N GLN A 329 -29.57 -25.26 22.97
CA GLN A 329 -30.76 -25.09 23.81
C GLN A 329 -32.06 -25.23 23.01
N ALA A 330 -32.14 -24.68 21.80
CA ALA A 330 -33.33 -24.82 20.95
C ALA A 330 -33.57 -26.28 20.54
N VAL A 331 -32.50 -27.03 20.27
CA VAL A 331 -32.61 -28.46 19.97
C VAL A 331 -32.98 -29.28 21.21
N GLN A 332 -32.50 -28.93 22.40
CA GLN A 332 -32.88 -29.60 23.65
C GLN A 332 -34.32 -29.26 24.08
N GLY A 333 -34.77 -28.01 23.90
CA GLY A 333 -36.13 -27.57 24.25
C GLY A 333 -37.22 -28.26 23.43
N MET A 334 -36.97 -28.55 22.15
CA MET A 334 -37.91 -29.33 21.33
C MET A 334 -37.97 -30.81 21.74
N ALA A 335 -36.93 -31.38 22.36
CA ALA A 335 -37.00 -32.73 22.93
C ALA A 335 -37.87 -32.80 24.21
N GLY A 336 -38.04 -31.68 24.93
CA GLY A 336 -38.85 -31.61 26.15
C GLY A 336 -40.35 -31.52 25.91
N ILE A 337 -40.78 -31.12 24.69
CA ILE A 337 -42.20 -30.98 24.32
C ILE A 337 -42.78 -32.33 23.83
N SER A 338 -41.93 -33.30 23.51
CA SER A 338 -42.32 -34.61 22.96
C SER A 338 -42.33 -35.75 23.97
N ARG A 339 -42.40 -35.45 25.28
CA ARG A 339 -42.54 -36.44 26.37
C ARG A 339 -43.95 -36.45 26.95
#